data_AF-A0A3B9JDN6-F1
#
_entry.id   AF-A0A3B9JDN6-F1
#
_cell.length_a   1.000
_cell.length_b   1.000
_cell.length_c   1.000
_cell.angle_alpha   90.00
_cell.angle_beta   90.00
_cell.angle_gamma   90.00
#
_symmetry.space_group_name_H-M   'P 1'
#
loop_
_entity.id
_entity.type
_entity.pdbx_description
1 polymer ?
#
loop_
_entity_poly.entity_id
_entity_poly.type
_entity_poly.pdbx_seq_one_letter_code
_entity_poly.pdbx_strand_id
1 'polypeptide(L)'
;MTMHPKELVTSTFRQRFGKEPAFVALAPGRVNILGEHVDFNDGFVLPAAIDRATYIAFAPASSERSTLVAADFGEQASFTLASIPTKTNADGGPLAEWAYYPAGVAWALTEADLAVPAIDAVFASNVPQGSGLSSSASIEMAFAVAWQTLSAVEGSAAEGAGWVLPPMQRALLGQKAENKYVGVNCGIMDQFASACGVSDKLLLLDCRSLEWQTLPVPEDVAIVIADTSVRRKLTDGEYNKRRQACEDAVKILSQHLPNVRALRDVSVDDFNRLSDQLPAVVEKRARHVVEEIERSRRAIPLLEQGKIREFGQIMNECHASLRDLYEVSIPELNVMVEIAQS
;
A
#
# COMPACT_ATOMS: atom_id res chain seq x y z
N MET A 1 -15.39 14.62 -22.20
CA MET A 1 -15.03 13.25 -21.75
C MET A 1 -13.58 13.30 -21.32
N THR A 2 -13.29 13.00 -20.06
CA THR A 2 -11.92 12.78 -19.58
C THR A 2 -11.37 11.54 -20.27
N MET A 3 -10.20 11.65 -20.91
CA MET A 3 -9.53 10.54 -21.59
C MET A 3 -9.20 9.43 -20.59
N HIS A 4 -9.32 8.16 -21.00
CA HIS A 4 -8.97 7.04 -20.12
C HIS A 4 -7.45 7.06 -19.83
N PRO A 5 -6.97 6.77 -18.59
CA PRO A 5 -5.55 6.89 -18.26
C PRO A 5 -4.62 6.11 -19.20
N LYS A 6 -5.01 4.90 -19.62
CA LYS A 6 -4.27 4.11 -20.61
C LYS A 6 -4.04 4.85 -21.94
N GLU A 7 -5.06 5.54 -22.45
CA GLU A 7 -4.97 6.32 -23.69
C GLU A 7 -4.06 7.52 -23.49
N LEU A 8 -4.24 8.24 -22.36
CA LEU A 8 -3.43 9.38 -21.98
C LEU A 8 -1.94 9.04 -21.94
N VAL A 9 -1.54 8.00 -21.19
CA VAL A 9 -0.13 7.63 -21.07
C VAL A 9 0.46 7.21 -22.41
N THR A 10 -0.32 6.50 -23.24
CA THR A 10 0.14 6.06 -24.57
C THR A 10 0.33 7.23 -25.52
N SER A 11 -0.62 8.18 -25.59
CA SER A 11 -0.51 9.35 -26.44
C SER A 11 0.60 10.29 -26.00
N THR A 12 0.74 10.52 -24.69
CA THR A 12 1.79 11.36 -24.12
C THR A 12 3.16 10.71 -24.31
N PHE A 13 3.27 9.39 -24.24
CA PHE A 13 4.51 8.67 -24.54
C PHE A 13 4.97 8.92 -25.98
N ARG A 14 4.07 8.74 -26.96
CA ARG A 14 4.39 9.02 -28.38
C ARG A 14 4.82 10.45 -28.59
N GLN A 15 4.11 11.41 -28.00
CA GLN A 15 4.43 12.83 -28.10
C GLN A 15 5.81 13.15 -27.49
N ARG A 16 6.13 12.56 -26.33
CA ARG A 16 7.34 12.86 -25.57
C ARG A 16 8.60 12.20 -26.13
N PHE A 17 8.46 10.95 -26.60
CA PHE A 17 9.60 10.10 -26.97
C PHE A 17 9.68 9.81 -28.47
N GLY A 18 8.69 10.25 -29.27
CA GLY A 18 8.69 10.10 -30.73
C GLY A 18 8.61 8.64 -31.22
N LYS A 19 8.24 7.70 -30.34
CA LYS A 19 8.15 6.27 -30.60
C LYS A 19 6.93 5.67 -29.88
N GLU A 20 6.48 4.50 -30.30
CA GLU A 20 5.48 3.73 -29.56
C GLU A 20 6.07 3.23 -28.22
N PRO A 21 5.28 3.19 -27.12
CA PRO A 21 5.70 2.47 -25.93
C PRO A 21 5.85 0.98 -26.27
N ALA A 22 6.86 0.33 -25.70
CA ALA A 22 7.05 -1.11 -25.89
C ALA A 22 6.00 -1.90 -25.11
N PHE A 23 5.61 -1.40 -23.93
CA PHE A 23 4.67 -2.05 -23.03
C PHE A 23 3.77 -1.04 -22.32
N VAL A 24 2.65 -1.55 -21.81
CA VAL A 24 1.80 -0.86 -20.85
C VAL A 24 1.56 -1.79 -19.67
N ALA A 25 1.85 -1.33 -18.45
CA ALA A 25 1.51 -2.04 -17.22
C ALA A 25 0.45 -1.28 -16.43
N LEU A 26 -0.25 -2.00 -15.55
CA LEU A 26 -1.14 -1.40 -14.56
C LEU A 26 -0.90 -2.02 -13.19
N ALA A 27 -1.17 -1.24 -12.14
CA ALA A 27 -1.37 -1.76 -10.80
C ALA A 27 -2.53 -1.02 -10.11
N PRO A 28 -3.46 -1.73 -9.47
CA PRO A 28 -4.66 -1.15 -8.87
C PRO A 28 -4.33 -0.43 -7.55
N GLY A 29 -5.16 0.54 -7.18
CA GLY A 29 -5.29 0.95 -5.79
C GLY A 29 -6.01 -0.12 -4.97
N ARG A 30 -6.32 0.19 -3.71
CA ARG A 30 -6.99 -0.77 -2.82
C ARG A 30 -7.92 -0.08 -1.83
N VAL A 31 -8.92 -0.83 -1.38
CA VAL A 31 -9.70 -0.51 -0.17
C VAL A 31 -9.43 -1.60 0.86
N ASN A 32 -9.36 -1.22 2.14
CA ASN A 32 -9.31 -2.19 3.22
C ASN A 32 -10.70 -2.34 3.85
N ILE A 33 -11.13 -3.59 4.05
CA ILE A 33 -12.47 -3.88 4.58
C ILE A 33 -12.44 -4.05 6.10
N LEU A 34 -11.35 -4.60 6.63
CA LEU A 34 -11.17 -4.84 8.07
C LEU A 34 -9.67 -5.02 8.39
N GLY A 35 -9.28 -4.80 9.66
CA GLY A 35 -7.90 -4.91 10.09
C GLY A 35 -7.14 -3.60 9.88
N GLU A 36 -7.74 -2.48 10.26
CA GLU A 36 -7.06 -1.18 10.17
C GLU A 36 -5.95 -1.05 11.20
N HIS A 37 -4.79 -0.52 10.80
CA HIS A 37 -3.64 -0.28 11.67
C HIS A 37 -3.08 -1.49 12.43
N VAL A 38 -3.35 -2.71 11.95
CA VAL A 38 -2.79 -3.94 12.54
C VAL A 38 -1.68 -4.57 11.69
N ASP A 39 -1.47 -4.14 10.46
CA ASP A 39 -0.48 -4.73 9.55
C ASP A 39 0.96 -4.60 10.03
N PHE A 40 1.36 -3.44 10.54
CA PHE A 40 2.67 -3.25 11.20
C PHE A 40 2.72 -3.78 12.64
N ASN A 41 1.64 -4.37 13.13
CA ASN A 41 1.53 -5.04 14.43
C ASN A 41 1.39 -6.56 14.27
N ASP A 42 1.82 -7.14 13.14
CA ASP A 42 1.72 -8.57 12.84
C ASP A 42 0.27 -9.09 12.83
N GLY A 43 -0.71 -8.24 12.58
CA GLY A 43 -2.14 -8.56 12.60
C GLY A 43 -2.64 -9.27 11.34
N PHE A 44 -3.97 -9.28 11.19
CA PHE A 44 -4.65 -9.75 9.98
C PHE A 44 -5.35 -8.60 9.30
N VAL A 45 -5.13 -8.47 7.99
CA VAL A 45 -5.80 -7.47 7.15
C VAL A 45 -6.65 -8.13 6.08
N LEU A 46 -7.70 -7.44 5.68
CA LEU A 46 -8.66 -7.90 4.68
C LEU A 46 -8.90 -6.87 3.58
N PRO A 47 -7.89 -6.54 2.74
CA PRO A 47 -8.07 -5.63 1.63
C PRO A 47 -8.68 -6.26 0.38
N ALA A 48 -9.08 -5.39 -0.55
CA ALA A 48 -9.41 -5.72 -1.92
C ALA A 48 -8.79 -4.70 -2.88
N ALA A 49 -8.28 -5.16 -4.02
CA ALA A 49 -7.91 -4.29 -5.12
C ALA A 49 -9.17 -3.66 -5.74
N ILE A 50 -9.08 -2.40 -6.17
CA ILE A 50 -10.21 -1.66 -6.76
C ILE A 50 -10.05 -1.51 -8.28
N ASP A 51 -11.13 -1.09 -8.95
CA ASP A 51 -11.19 -0.80 -10.38
C ASP A 51 -10.57 0.57 -10.78
N ARG A 52 -9.78 1.15 -9.88
CA ARG A 52 -8.94 2.34 -10.13
C ARG A 52 -7.48 1.93 -10.00
N ALA A 53 -6.64 2.41 -10.91
CA ALA A 53 -5.27 1.96 -11.08
C ALA A 53 -4.34 3.07 -11.58
N THR A 54 -3.06 2.85 -11.33
CA THR A 54 -1.98 3.55 -12.02
C THR A 54 -1.63 2.79 -13.29
N TYR A 55 -1.55 3.52 -14.41
CA TYR A 55 -1.15 3.00 -15.71
C TYR A 55 0.21 3.58 -16.07
N ILE A 56 1.10 2.76 -16.63
CA ILE A 56 2.41 3.19 -17.11
C ILE A 56 2.63 2.67 -18.53
N ALA A 57 2.89 3.58 -19.46
CA ALA A 57 3.41 3.27 -20.80
C ALA A 57 4.93 3.45 -20.78
N PHE A 58 5.68 2.43 -21.22
CA PHE A 58 7.14 2.45 -21.06
C PHE A 58 7.89 1.68 -22.14
N ALA A 59 9.18 1.98 -22.27
CA ALA A 59 10.15 1.28 -23.11
C ALA A 59 11.56 1.37 -22.49
N PRO A 60 12.50 0.52 -22.90
CA PRO A 60 13.92 0.74 -22.59
C PRO A 60 14.35 2.14 -23.06
N ALA A 61 15.08 2.84 -22.20
CA ALA A 61 15.75 4.07 -22.58
C ALA A 61 16.95 3.77 -23.49
N SER A 62 17.29 4.71 -24.37
CA SER A 62 18.49 4.61 -25.23
C SER A 62 19.78 5.04 -24.55
N SER A 63 19.72 5.34 -23.25
CA SER A 63 20.84 5.80 -22.42
C SER A 63 20.67 5.27 -21.00
N GLU A 64 21.67 5.44 -20.14
CA GLU A 64 21.57 5.08 -18.71
C GLU A 64 20.63 5.98 -17.90
N ARG A 65 20.07 7.03 -18.52
CA ARG A 65 19.13 7.96 -17.90
C ARG A 65 17.71 7.42 -18.02
N SER A 66 17.07 7.20 -16.87
CA SER A 66 15.62 6.99 -16.81
C SER A 66 14.90 8.34 -16.86
N THR A 67 13.85 8.44 -17.69
CA THR A 67 13.03 9.63 -17.86
C THR A 67 11.57 9.29 -17.62
N LEU A 68 10.97 9.92 -16.60
CA LEU A 68 9.60 9.70 -16.17
C LEU A 68 8.76 10.94 -16.40
N VAL A 69 7.55 10.77 -16.95
CA VAL A 69 6.54 11.83 -17.07
C VAL A 69 5.30 11.43 -16.26
N ALA A 70 4.92 12.27 -15.31
CA ALA A 70 3.66 12.18 -14.58
C ALA A 70 2.60 12.97 -15.35
N ALA A 71 1.86 12.31 -16.24
CA ALA A 71 1.02 12.98 -17.24
C ALA A 71 -0.19 13.72 -16.63
N ASP A 72 -0.70 13.23 -15.51
CA ASP A 72 -1.77 13.84 -14.72
C ASP A 72 -1.34 15.12 -13.99
N PHE A 73 -0.05 15.28 -13.71
CA PHE A 73 0.52 16.48 -13.10
C PHE A 73 1.20 17.43 -14.09
N GLY A 74 1.47 16.96 -15.31
CA GLY A 74 2.28 17.72 -16.28
C GLY A 74 3.73 17.89 -15.82
N GLU A 75 4.22 17.00 -14.96
CA GLU A 75 5.56 17.03 -14.39
C GLU A 75 6.46 15.96 -15.01
N GLN A 76 7.77 16.17 -14.93
CA GLN A 76 8.76 15.18 -15.34
C GLN A 76 9.92 15.11 -14.36
N ALA A 77 10.51 13.93 -14.25
CA ALA A 77 11.70 13.69 -13.48
C ALA A 77 12.62 12.72 -14.23
N SER A 78 13.89 12.72 -13.88
CA SER A 78 14.85 11.80 -14.45
C SER A 78 15.95 11.50 -13.46
N PHE A 79 16.49 10.29 -13.49
CA PHE A 79 17.55 9.83 -12.60
C PHE A 79 18.40 8.77 -13.30
N THR A 80 19.58 8.50 -12.74
CA THR A 80 20.41 7.33 -13.05
C THR A 80 20.52 6.47 -11.81
N LEU A 81 20.94 5.21 -11.93
CA LEU A 81 21.14 4.35 -10.75
C LEU A 81 22.11 4.97 -9.73
N ALA A 82 23.12 5.71 -10.20
CA ALA A 82 24.08 6.41 -9.34
C ALA A 82 23.48 7.62 -8.60
N SER A 83 22.45 8.26 -9.14
CA SER A 83 21.84 9.46 -8.53
C SER A 83 20.72 9.13 -7.52
N ILE A 84 20.16 7.92 -7.60
CA ILE A 84 19.08 7.45 -6.74
C ILE A 84 19.46 7.50 -5.24
N PRO A 85 20.61 6.97 -4.77
CA PRO A 85 20.93 6.95 -3.33
C PRO A 85 21.02 8.33 -2.70
N THR A 86 21.42 9.34 -3.49
CA THR A 86 21.53 10.74 -3.04
C THR A 86 20.24 11.54 -3.25
N LYS A 87 19.16 10.91 -3.73
CA LYS A 87 17.87 11.56 -4.07
C LYS A 87 18.06 12.76 -5.01
N THR A 88 18.99 12.64 -5.95
CA THR A 88 19.25 13.67 -6.97
C THR A 88 18.74 13.22 -8.33
N ASN A 89 18.32 14.19 -9.12
CA ASN A 89 17.96 13.98 -10.51
C ASN A 89 19.22 13.76 -11.37
N ALA A 90 19.04 13.31 -12.61
CA ALA A 90 20.12 12.99 -13.54
C ALA A 90 21.01 14.21 -13.91
N ASP A 91 20.56 15.43 -13.64
CA ASP A 91 21.30 16.68 -13.89
C ASP A 91 21.98 17.23 -12.62
N GLY A 92 21.93 16.49 -11.50
CA GLY A 92 22.57 16.85 -10.23
C GLY A 92 21.74 17.75 -9.30
N GLY A 93 20.51 18.10 -9.68
CA GLY A 93 19.56 18.82 -8.82
C GLY A 93 18.78 17.88 -7.88
N PRO A 94 17.95 18.42 -6.98
CA PRO A 94 17.06 17.59 -6.16
C PRO A 94 16.06 16.83 -7.02
N LEU A 95 15.77 15.58 -6.65
CA LEU A 95 14.71 14.80 -7.27
C LEU A 95 13.34 15.23 -6.70
N ALA A 96 12.32 15.32 -7.56
CA ALA A 96 10.96 15.67 -7.13
C ALA A 96 10.39 14.60 -6.17
N GLU A 97 9.61 15.01 -5.17
CA GLU A 97 9.11 14.10 -4.13
C GLU A 97 8.25 12.95 -4.69
N TRP A 98 7.40 13.20 -5.68
CA TRP A 98 6.61 12.13 -6.31
C TRP A 98 7.51 11.11 -7.02
N ALA A 99 8.69 11.52 -7.49
CA ALA A 99 9.63 10.62 -8.15
C ALA A 99 10.37 9.73 -7.13
N TYR A 100 10.22 9.97 -5.82
CA TYR A 100 10.75 9.08 -4.79
C TYR A 100 10.09 7.70 -4.81
N TYR A 101 8.83 7.57 -5.22
CA TYR A 101 8.16 6.27 -5.31
C TYR A 101 8.80 5.38 -6.40
N PRO A 102 8.87 5.78 -7.68
CA PRO A 102 9.58 4.98 -8.68
C PRO A 102 11.07 4.85 -8.38
N ALA A 103 11.77 5.93 -7.99
CA ALA A 103 13.20 5.84 -7.67
C ALA A 103 13.48 4.92 -6.46
N GLY A 104 12.58 4.90 -5.47
CA GLY A 104 12.66 4.01 -4.32
C GLY A 104 12.48 2.55 -4.69
N VAL A 105 11.58 2.24 -5.63
CA VAL A 105 11.45 0.87 -6.15
C VAL A 105 12.70 0.45 -6.91
N ALA A 106 13.24 1.32 -7.78
CA ALA A 106 14.52 1.07 -8.44
C ALA A 106 15.66 0.86 -7.42
N TRP A 107 15.72 1.68 -6.37
CA TRP A 107 16.66 1.51 -5.26
C TRP A 107 16.51 0.15 -4.58
N ALA A 108 15.29 -0.22 -4.19
CA ALA A 108 15.01 -1.48 -3.49
C ALA A 108 15.32 -2.71 -4.34
N LEU A 109 15.06 -2.65 -5.65
CA LEU A 109 15.43 -3.68 -6.63
C LEU A 109 16.96 -3.80 -6.77
N THR A 110 17.67 -2.67 -6.85
CA THR A 110 19.14 -2.63 -6.94
C THR A 110 19.78 -3.24 -5.68
N GLU A 111 19.26 -2.90 -4.50
CA GLU A 111 19.68 -3.48 -3.21
C GLU A 111 19.36 -4.98 -3.06
N ALA A 112 18.55 -5.53 -3.95
CA ALA A 112 18.24 -6.96 -4.03
C ALA A 112 19.01 -7.67 -5.17
N ASP A 113 20.04 -7.02 -5.72
CA ASP A 113 20.85 -7.49 -6.85
C ASP A 113 20.05 -7.78 -8.12
N LEU A 114 18.92 -7.08 -8.30
CA LEU A 114 18.07 -7.20 -9.48
C LEU A 114 18.40 -6.10 -10.48
N ALA A 115 18.60 -6.47 -11.74
CA ALA A 115 18.88 -5.53 -12.81
C ALA A 115 17.73 -4.52 -12.97
N VAL A 116 18.06 -3.23 -13.03
CA VAL A 116 17.11 -2.13 -13.21
C VAL A 116 17.50 -1.35 -14.47
N PRO A 117 17.04 -1.80 -15.65
CA PRO A 117 17.29 -1.10 -16.91
C PRO A 117 16.77 0.34 -16.86
N ALA A 118 17.48 1.23 -17.55
CA ALA A 118 17.01 2.60 -17.72
C ALA A 118 15.70 2.61 -18.53
N ILE A 119 14.75 3.45 -18.11
CA ILE A 119 13.38 3.43 -18.60
C ILE A 119 12.94 4.80 -19.09
N ASP A 120 12.36 4.85 -20.29
CA ASP A 120 11.47 5.94 -20.70
C ASP A 120 10.06 5.53 -20.25
N ALA A 121 9.39 6.35 -19.45
CA ALA A 121 8.03 6.05 -19.00
C ALA A 121 7.14 7.28 -18.90
N VAL A 122 5.86 7.07 -19.18
CA VAL A 122 4.78 7.99 -18.85
C VAL A 122 3.77 7.25 -17.98
N PHE A 123 3.37 7.84 -16.87
CA PHE A 123 2.33 7.27 -16.02
C PHE A 123 1.23 8.28 -15.71
N ALA A 124 0.04 7.75 -15.40
CA ALA A 124 -1.12 8.50 -14.92
C ALA A 124 -1.99 7.57 -14.07
N SER A 125 -2.73 8.13 -13.12
CA SER A 125 -3.60 7.35 -12.24
C SER A 125 -5.04 7.86 -12.27
N ASN A 126 -6.01 6.94 -12.20
CA ASN A 126 -7.38 7.29 -11.83
C ASN A 126 -7.71 6.90 -10.37
N VAL A 127 -6.72 6.49 -9.58
CA VAL A 127 -6.86 6.36 -8.12
C VAL A 127 -7.01 7.77 -7.54
N PRO A 128 -8.10 8.09 -6.83
CA PRO A 128 -8.28 9.42 -6.26
C PRO A 128 -7.13 9.80 -5.32
N GLN A 129 -6.43 10.90 -5.61
CA GLN A 129 -5.25 11.30 -4.85
C GLN A 129 -5.63 11.71 -3.42
N GLY A 130 -4.81 11.27 -2.45
CA GLY A 130 -5.01 11.60 -1.03
C GLY A 130 -6.33 11.10 -0.44
N SER A 131 -6.97 10.12 -1.08
CA SER A 131 -8.26 9.54 -0.63
C SER A 131 -8.11 8.37 0.34
N GLY A 132 -6.88 7.94 0.63
CA GLY A 132 -6.62 6.72 1.40
C GLY A 132 -6.70 5.43 0.58
N LEU A 133 -6.87 5.50 -0.74
CA LEU A 133 -6.96 4.33 -1.65
C LEU A 133 -5.60 3.84 -2.21
N SER A 134 -4.50 4.19 -1.53
CA SER A 134 -3.13 3.74 -1.82
C SER A 134 -2.61 4.08 -3.21
N SER A 135 -2.68 5.35 -3.59
CA SER A 135 -2.07 5.81 -4.84
C SER A 135 -0.56 5.56 -4.89
N SER A 136 0.17 5.70 -3.78
CA SER A 136 1.63 5.42 -3.72
C SER A 136 1.96 3.96 -4.03
N ALA A 137 1.36 3.02 -3.31
CA ALA A 137 1.57 1.59 -3.55
C ALA A 137 1.19 1.16 -4.97
N SER A 138 0.15 1.74 -5.57
CA SER A 138 -0.20 1.48 -6.96
C SER A 138 0.89 1.95 -7.94
N ILE A 139 1.54 3.09 -7.67
CA ILE A 139 2.67 3.58 -8.47
C ILE A 139 3.85 2.65 -8.29
N GLU A 140 4.19 2.30 -7.06
CA GLU A 140 5.31 1.40 -6.74
C GLU A 140 5.16 0.04 -7.46
N MET A 141 3.98 -0.56 -7.41
CA MET A 141 3.72 -1.86 -8.04
C MET A 141 3.71 -1.77 -9.57
N ALA A 142 3.18 -0.68 -10.15
CA ALA A 142 3.24 -0.46 -11.60
C ALA A 142 4.69 -0.38 -12.10
N PHE A 143 5.55 0.32 -11.37
CA PHE A 143 6.98 0.42 -11.67
C PHE A 143 7.76 -0.87 -11.41
N ALA A 144 7.44 -1.62 -10.35
CA ALA A 144 8.03 -2.93 -10.10
C ALA A 144 7.74 -3.92 -11.24
N VAL A 145 6.51 -3.92 -11.76
CA VAL A 145 6.13 -4.70 -12.95
C VAL A 145 6.84 -4.19 -14.21
N ALA A 146 6.98 -2.88 -14.37
CA ALA A 146 7.68 -2.30 -15.51
C ALA A 146 9.15 -2.75 -15.57
N TRP A 147 9.89 -2.66 -14.45
CA TRP A 147 11.29 -3.11 -14.41
C TRP A 147 11.45 -4.63 -14.54
N GLN A 148 10.53 -5.44 -13.99
CA GLN A 148 10.53 -6.88 -14.24
C GLN A 148 10.36 -7.18 -15.74
N THR A 149 9.49 -6.42 -16.42
CA THR A 149 9.25 -6.59 -17.85
C THR A 149 10.47 -6.20 -18.66
N LEU A 150 11.13 -5.07 -18.32
CA LEU A 150 12.32 -4.63 -19.03
C LEU A 150 13.54 -5.52 -18.78
N SER A 151 13.72 -6.05 -17.57
CA SER A 151 14.83 -6.95 -17.27
C SER A 151 14.74 -8.25 -18.07
N ALA A 152 13.53 -8.75 -18.31
CA ALA A 152 13.30 -9.90 -19.19
C ALA A 152 13.68 -9.61 -20.66
N VAL A 153 13.44 -8.39 -21.14
CA VAL A 153 13.81 -7.98 -22.51
C VAL A 153 15.32 -7.85 -22.65
N GLU A 154 15.99 -7.14 -21.73
CA GLU A 154 17.44 -6.96 -21.77
C GLU A 154 18.19 -8.28 -21.56
N GLY A 155 17.72 -9.12 -20.64
CA GLY A 155 18.26 -10.46 -20.41
C GLY A 155 17.96 -11.49 -21.51
N SER A 156 17.08 -11.17 -22.46
CA SER A 156 16.96 -11.96 -23.70
C SER A 156 18.00 -11.54 -24.75
N ALA A 157 18.55 -10.33 -24.63
CA ALA A 157 19.52 -9.75 -25.56
C ALA A 157 20.98 -9.94 -25.12
N ALA A 158 21.24 -9.96 -23.81
CA ALA A 158 22.50 -10.35 -23.20
C ALA A 158 22.32 -11.73 -22.54
N GLU A 159 23.32 -12.62 -22.57
CA GLU A 159 23.27 -14.05 -22.20
C GLU A 159 22.83 -14.42 -20.75
N GLY A 160 22.17 -13.53 -19.99
CA GLY A 160 21.60 -13.80 -18.67
C GLY A 160 20.09 -13.58 -18.64
N ALA A 161 19.33 -14.57 -18.17
CA ALA A 161 17.87 -14.43 -18.04
C ALA A 161 17.48 -13.25 -17.14
N GLY A 162 16.51 -12.43 -17.57
CA GLY A 162 15.89 -11.43 -16.70
C GLY A 162 15.27 -12.05 -15.45
N TRP A 163 14.99 -11.23 -14.45
CA TRP A 163 14.45 -11.72 -13.18
C TRP A 163 12.92 -11.78 -13.20
N VAL A 164 12.35 -12.72 -12.43
CA VAL A 164 10.91 -12.85 -12.21
C VAL A 164 10.66 -13.02 -10.72
N LEU A 165 9.86 -12.13 -10.13
CA LEU A 165 9.46 -12.21 -8.74
C LEU A 165 7.97 -12.58 -8.63
N PRO A 166 7.57 -13.43 -7.66
CA PRO A 166 6.19 -13.57 -7.27
C PRO A 166 5.59 -12.22 -6.79
N PRO A 167 4.26 -12.03 -6.91
CA PRO A 167 3.59 -10.80 -6.49
C PRO A 167 3.93 -10.34 -5.06
N MET A 168 3.95 -11.26 -4.09
CA MET A 168 4.29 -10.96 -2.69
C MET A 168 5.73 -10.42 -2.55
N GLN A 169 6.69 -10.94 -3.31
CA GLN A 169 8.07 -10.44 -3.26
C GLN A 169 8.18 -9.03 -3.85
N ARG A 170 7.42 -8.72 -4.91
CA ARG A 170 7.30 -7.33 -5.40
C ARG A 170 6.70 -6.42 -4.33
N ALA A 171 5.66 -6.88 -3.63
CA ALA A 171 5.04 -6.10 -2.57
C ALA A 171 6.03 -5.76 -1.44
N LEU A 172 6.84 -6.73 -0.99
CA LEU A 172 7.87 -6.51 0.03
C LEU A 172 8.93 -5.50 -0.41
N LEU A 173 9.33 -5.51 -1.68
CA LEU A 173 10.28 -4.53 -2.22
C LEU A 173 9.66 -3.13 -2.33
N GLY A 174 8.38 -3.03 -2.71
CA GLY A 174 7.63 -1.77 -2.67
C GLY A 174 7.54 -1.22 -1.25
N GLN A 175 7.18 -2.05 -0.28
CA GLN A 175 7.15 -1.64 1.13
C GLN A 175 8.54 -1.19 1.60
N LYS A 176 9.61 -1.91 1.23
CA LYS A 176 10.99 -1.51 1.52
C LYS A 176 11.30 -0.13 0.92
N ALA A 177 10.87 0.13 -0.31
CA ALA A 177 11.01 1.44 -0.96
C ALA A 177 10.28 2.54 -0.17
N GLU A 178 9.00 2.34 0.18
CA GLU A 178 8.21 3.33 0.92
C GLU A 178 8.82 3.61 2.30
N ASN A 179 9.21 2.57 3.03
CA ASN A 179 9.77 2.67 4.38
C ASN A 179 11.18 3.27 4.41
N LYS A 180 12.11 2.76 3.58
CA LYS A 180 13.55 3.06 3.69
C LYS A 180 14.00 4.16 2.75
N TYR A 181 13.32 4.33 1.62
CA TYR A 181 13.66 5.36 0.64
C TYR A 181 12.76 6.58 0.77
N VAL A 182 11.43 6.40 0.70
CA VAL A 182 10.48 7.54 0.79
C VAL A 182 10.46 8.09 2.22
N GLY A 183 10.41 7.20 3.23
CA GLY A 183 10.44 7.56 4.65
C GLY A 183 9.11 7.37 5.39
N VAL A 184 8.16 6.65 4.78
CA VAL A 184 6.83 6.39 5.34
C VAL A 184 6.83 4.96 5.90
N ASN A 185 6.77 4.79 7.22
CA ASN A 185 6.87 3.48 7.89
C ASN A 185 5.56 2.66 7.84
N CYS A 186 4.96 2.52 6.66
CA CYS A 186 3.74 1.74 6.42
C CYS A 186 3.94 0.24 6.70
N GLY A 187 2.85 -0.49 6.94
CA GLY A 187 2.88 -1.95 6.85
C GLY A 187 2.80 -2.43 5.39
N ILE A 188 2.56 -3.73 5.19
CA ILE A 188 2.66 -4.40 3.88
C ILE A 188 1.33 -4.38 3.10
N MET A 189 0.23 -4.01 3.73
CA MET A 189 -1.13 -4.21 3.22
C MET A 189 -1.34 -3.59 1.83
N ASP A 190 -0.90 -2.34 1.66
CA ASP A 190 -1.17 -1.55 0.46
C ASP A 190 -0.49 -2.17 -0.77
N GLN A 191 0.81 -2.45 -0.65
CA GLN A 191 1.58 -3.11 -1.71
C GLN A 191 1.11 -4.53 -1.95
N PHE A 192 0.76 -5.27 -0.89
CA PHE A 192 0.21 -6.62 -1.00
C PHE A 192 -1.08 -6.62 -1.81
N ALA A 193 -2.05 -5.78 -1.45
CA ALA A 193 -3.34 -5.72 -2.11
C ALA A 193 -3.21 -5.30 -3.58
N SER A 194 -2.32 -4.34 -3.86
CA SER A 194 -2.05 -3.90 -5.23
C SER A 194 -1.38 -5.00 -6.07
N ALA A 195 -0.43 -5.75 -5.49
CA ALA A 195 0.31 -6.78 -6.21
C ALA A 195 -0.47 -8.09 -6.40
N CYS A 196 -1.22 -8.50 -5.37
CA CYS A 196 -1.84 -9.83 -5.27
C CYS A 196 -3.35 -9.82 -5.52
N GLY A 197 -3.91 -8.69 -5.98
CA GLY A 197 -5.32 -8.53 -6.32
C GLY A 197 -5.87 -9.65 -7.21
N VAL A 198 -7.02 -10.19 -6.83
CA VAL A 198 -7.79 -11.18 -7.61
C VAL A 198 -9.18 -10.62 -7.84
N SER A 199 -9.68 -10.72 -9.08
CA SER A 199 -11.02 -10.24 -9.44
C SER A 199 -12.07 -10.84 -8.51
N ASP A 200 -12.96 -9.99 -8.01
CA ASP A 200 -14.14 -10.38 -7.22
C ASP A 200 -13.82 -11.17 -5.94
N LYS A 201 -12.65 -10.91 -5.34
CA LYS A 201 -12.19 -11.54 -4.09
C LYS A 201 -11.67 -10.52 -3.09
N LEU A 202 -11.91 -10.79 -1.81
CA LEU A 202 -11.17 -10.18 -0.71
C LEU A 202 -9.87 -10.97 -0.49
N LEU A 203 -8.85 -10.30 0.02
CA LEU A 203 -7.55 -10.91 0.30
C LEU A 203 -7.31 -10.91 1.81
N LEU A 204 -7.36 -12.07 2.45
CA LEU A 204 -6.96 -12.21 3.85
C LEU A 204 -5.46 -12.42 3.92
N LEU A 205 -4.75 -11.54 4.62
CA LEU A 205 -3.31 -11.65 4.86
C LEU A 205 -3.02 -11.75 6.36
N ASP A 206 -2.23 -12.75 6.75
CA ASP A 206 -1.52 -12.73 8.04
C ASP A 206 -0.21 -11.97 7.84
N CYS A 207 -0.12 -10.76 8.40
CA CYS A 207 1.04 -9.88 8.21
C CYS A 207 2.31 -10.41 8.87
N ARG A 208 2.21 -11.41 9.76
CA ARG A 208 3.37 -12.05 10.39
C ARG A 208 3.99 -13.13 9.52
N SER A 209 3.19 -14.10 9.08
CA SER A 209 3.68 -15.23 8.29
C SER A 209 3.79 -14.90 6.81
N LEU A 210 3.09 -13.84 6.37
CA LEU A 210 2.87 -13.48 4.96
C LEU A 210 2.06 -14.53 4.19
N GLU A 211 1.47 -15.51 4.88
CA GLU A 211 0.48 -16.41 4.30
C GLU A 211 -0.80 -15.63 4.03
N TRP A 212 -1.40 -15.89 2.87
CA TRP A 212 -2.62 -15.22 2.46
C TRP A 212 -3.52 -16.16 1.67
N GLN A 213 -4.81 -15.84 1.69
CA GLN A 213 -5.83 -16.56 0.94
C GLN A 213 -6.92 -15.60 0.47
N THR A 214 -7.71 -16.02 -0.52
CA THR A 214 -8.87 -15.24 -0.97
C THR A 214 -10.11 -15.62 -0.19
N LEU A 215 -10.90 -14.64 0.23
CA LEU A 215 -12.26 -14.85 0.76
C LEU A 215 -13.32 -14.40 -0.27
N PRO A 216 -14.46 -15.10 -0.37
CA PRO A 216 -15.51 -14.72 -1.29
C PRO A 216 -16.25 -13.45 -0.83
N VAL A 217 -16.71 -12.66 -1.80
CA VAL A 217 -17.78 -11.67 -1.60
C VAL A 217 -19.05 -12.29 -2.17
N PRO A 218 -20.17 -12.36 -1.43
CA PRO A 218 -21.43 -12.86 -1.97
C PRO A 218 -21.90 -12.06 -3.20
N GLU A 219 -22.52 -12.74 -4.17
CA GLU A 219 -22.90 -12.13 -5.47
C GLU A 219 -23.94 -11.01 -5.34
N ASP A 220 -24.72 -11.00 -4.26
CA ASP A 220 -25.74 -9.99 -3.97
C ASP A 220 -25.20 -8.82 -3.11
N VAL A 221 -23.89 -8.76 -2.89
CA VAL A 221 -23.21 -7.74 -2.10
C VAL A 221 -22.32 -6.87 -2.98
N ALA A 222 -22.43 -5.55 -2.79
CA ALA A 222 -21.53 -4.57 -3.39
C ALA A 222 -20.75 -3.83 -2.30
N ILE A 223 -19.47 -3.58 -2.56
CA ILE A 223 -18.64 -2.70 -1.73
C ILE A 223 -18.76 -1.29 -2.28
N VAL A 224 -19.29 -0.38 -1.46
CA VAL A 224 -19.43 1.03 -1.81
C VAL A 224 -18.31 1.83 -1.13
N ILE A 225 -17.45 2.44 -1.94
CA ILE A 225 -16.40 3.34 -1.45
C ILE A 225 -16.94 4.76 -1.58
N ALA A 226 -17.10 5.44 -0.44
CA ALA A 226 -17.58 6.81 -0.38
C ALA A 226 -16.43 7.75 0.04
N ASP A 227 -16.16 8.75 -0.79
CA ASP A 227 -15.09 9.73 -0.58
C ASP A 227 -15.67 10.98 0.11
N THR A 228 -15.14 11.32 1.29
CA THR A 228 -15.58 12.51 2.05
C THR A 228 -15.28 13.81 1.33
N SER A 229 -14.46 13.79 0.26
CA SER A 229 -13.91 14.96 -0.44
C SER A 229 -13.04 15.86 0.44
N VAL A 230 -12.87 15.53 1.72
CA VAL A 230 -12.00 16.26 2.65
C VAL A 230 -10.59 15.70 2.50
N ARG A 231 -9.70 16.52 1.98
CA ARG A 231 -8.27 16.19 1.88
C ARG A 231 -7.55 16.81 3.05
N ARG A 232 -6.97 15.99 3.92
CA ARG A 232 -5.94 16.42 4.87
C ARG A 232 -4.61 15.92 4.34
N LYS A 233 -3.57 16.76 4.37
CA LYS A 233 -2.21 16.24 4.33
C LYS A 233 -2.08 15.40 5.59
N LEU A 234 -2.06 14.07 5.45
CA LEU A 234 -1.46 13.20 6.46
C LEU A 234 -0.05 13.73 6.63
N THR A 235 0.23 14.37 7.77
CA THR A 235 1.60 14.59 8.15
C THR A 235 2.11 13.22 8.57
N ASP A 236 3.17 12.72 7.95
CA ASP A 236 3.80 11.43 8.27
C ASP A 236 4.01 11.24 9.78
N GLY A 237 4.10 12.36 10.51
CA GLY A 237 4.14 12.42 11.97
C GLY A 237 2.97 11.74 12.68
N GLU A 238 1.71 11.86 12.26
CA GLU A 238 0.60 11.24 13.01
C GLU A 238 0.58 9.73 12.87
N TYR A 239 0.82 9.21 11.66
CA TYR A 239 0.96 7.77 11.43
C TYR A 239 2.13 7.19 12.24
N ASN A 240 3.31 7.83 12.15
CA ASN A 240 4.49 7.40 12.90
C ASN A 240 4.29 7.46 14.42
N LYS A 241 3.55 8.46 14.95
CA LYS A 241 3.19 8.51 16.38
C LYS A 241 2.33 7.32 16.82
N ARG A 242 1.40 6.88 15.97
CA ARG A 242 0.55 5.71 16.27
C ARG A 242 1.35 4.42 16.27
N ARG A 243 2.27 4.27 15.31
CA ARG A 243 3.23 3.16 15.30
C ARG A 243 4.09 3.15 16.57
N GLN A 244 4.68 4.30 16.94
CA GLN A 244 5.49 4.42 18.15
C GLN A 244 4.70 4.05 19.42
N ALA A 245 3.44 4.48 19.52
CA ALA A 245 2.59 4.11 20.66
C ALA A 245 2.40 2.58 20.76
N CYS A 246 2.28 1.87 19.64
CA CYS A 246 2.19 0.40 19.64
C CYS A 246 3.51 -0.25 20.08
N GLU A 247 4.65 0.27 19.60
CA GLU A 247 5.99 -0.20 20.00
C GLU A 247 6.26 0.03 21.49
N ASP A 248 5.82 1.17 22.03
CA ASP A 248 5.89 1.48 23.47
C ASP A 248 5.03 0.52 24.30
N ALA A 249 3.82 0.19 23.82
CA ALA A 249 2.96 -0.80 24.47
C ALA A 249 3.62 -2.18 24.53
N VAL A 250 4.19 -2.64 23.41
CA VAL A 250 4.94 -3.91 23.35
C VAL A 250 6.07 -3.92 24.37
N LYS A 251 6.86 -2.85 24.46
CA LYS A 251 7.98 -2.73 25.41
C LYS A 251 7.56 -2.79 26.88
N ILE A 252 6.38 -2.29 27.22
CA ILE A 252 5.85 -2.33 28.60
C ILE A 252 5.25 -3.71 28.89
N LEU A 253 4.43 -4.24 27.98
CA LEU A 253 3.76 -5.52 28.15
C LEU A 253 4.74 -6.69 28.17
N SER A 254 5.84 -6.63 27.41
CA SER A 254 6.89 -7.66 27.38
C SER A 254 7.64 -7.81 28.71
N GLN A 255 7.49 -6.88 29.65
CA GLN A 255 8.05 -6.99 31.01
C GLN A 255 7.21 -7.92 31.89
N HIS A 256 5.96 -8.16 31.51
CA HIS A 256 4.96 -8.90 32.28
C HIS A 256 4.51 -10.19 31.57
N LEU A 257 4.64 -10.23 30.25
CA LEU A 257 4.29 -11.37 29.40
C LEU A 257 5.54 -11.85 28.66
N PRO A 258 5.86 -13.16 28.71
CA PRO A 258 6.98 -13.71 27.97
C PRO A 258 6.71 -13.68 26.46
N ASN A 259 7.77 -13.51 25.66
CA ASN A 259 7.75 -13.66 24.20
C ASN A 259 6.86 -12.68 23.40
N VAL A 260 6.44 -11.55 23.98
CA VAL A 260 5.73 -10.50 23.24
C VAL A 260 6.70 -9.77 22.31
N ARG A 261 6.48 -9.88 20.99
CA ARG A 261 7.25 -9.20 19.95
C ARG A 261 6.42 -8.14 19.22
N ALA A 262 5.11 -8.37 19.14
CA ALA A 262 4.12 -7.43 18.61
C ALA A 262 2.84 -7.53 19.43
N LEU A 263 1.92 -6.56 19.26
CA LEU A 263 0.61 -6.61 19.92
C LEU A 263 -0.21 -7.84 19.51
N ARG A 264 0.08 -8.45 18.35
CA ARG A 264 -0.43 -9.77 17.94
C ARG A 264 -0.22 -10.90 18.97
N ASP A 265 0.81 -10.80 19.81
CA ASP A 265 1.13 -11.81 20.84
C ASP A 265 0.33 -11.63 22.14
N VAL A 266 -0.45 -10.55 22.25
CA VAL A 266 -1.20 -10.21 23.47
C VAL A 266 -2.66 -10.58 23.27
N SER A 267 -3.19 -11.45 24.14
CA SER A 267 -4.62 -11.76 24.16
C SER A 267 -5.43 -10.59 24.72
N VAL A 268 -6.72 -10.50 24.39
CA VAL A 268 -7.62 -9.47 24.95
C VAL A 268 -7.65 -9.56 26.48
N ASP A 269 -7.65 -10.78 27.05
CA ASP A 269 -7.68 -10.99 28.50
C ASP A 269 -6.38 -10.54 29.17
N ASP A 270 -5.22 -10.88 28.58
CA ASP A 270 -3.93 -10.41 29.09
C ASP A 270 -3.79 -8.89 28.98
N PHE A 271 -4.28 -8.30 27.88
CA PHE A 271 -4.30 -6.86 27.71
C PHE A 271 -5.15 -6.20 28.79
N ASN A 272 -6.37 -6.67 29.03
CA ASN A 272 -7.26 -6.13 30.06
C ASN A 272 -6.66 -6.22 31.48
N ARG A 273 -5.89 -7.27 31.76
CA ARG A 273 -5.20 -7.43 33.05
C ARG A 273 -4.04 -6.46 33.24
N LEU A 274 -3.43 -6.00 32.16
CA LEU A 274 -2.18 -5.21 32.18
C LEU A 274 -2.36 -3.78 31.66
N SER A 275 -3.52 -3.42 31.12
CA SER A 275 -3.76 -2.13 30.47
C SER A 275 -3.48 -0.93 31.37
N ASP A 276 -3.72 -1.07 32.68
CA ASP A 276 -3.47 -0.01 33.68
C ASP A 276 -1.98 0.35 33.85
N GLN A 277 -1.08 -0.47 33.31
CA GLN A 277 0.36 -0.19 33.30
C GLN A 277 0.79 0.69 32.12
N LEU A 278 -0.08 0.87 31.13
CA LEU A 278 0.20 1.64 29.93
C LEU A 278 -0.18 3.12 30.15
N PRO A 279 0.63 4.09 29.65
CA PRO A 279 0.20 5.47 29.57
C PRO A 279 -1.13 5.60 28.81
N ALA A 280 -2.03 6.49 29.23
CA ALA A 280 -3.40 6.55 28.73
C ALA A 280 -3.54 6.57 27.19
N VAL A 281 -2.66 7.27 26.47
CA VAL A 281 -2.69 7.28 25.00
C VAL A 281 -2.22 5.96 24.41
N VAL A 282 -1.12 5.41 24.95
CA VAL A 282 -0.54 4.13 24.54
C VAL A 282 -1.54 2.99 24.76
N GLU A 283 -2.21 3.01 25.92
CA GLU A 283 -3.28 2.09 26.28
C GLU A 283 -4.37 2.05 25.20
N LYS A 284 -4.95 3.21 24.87
CA LYS A 284 -6.03 3.28 23.87
C LYS A 284 -5.59 2.77 22.50
N ARG A 285 -4.38 3.15 22.04
CA ARG A 285 -3.87 2.70 20.73
C ARG A 285 -3.63 1.19 20.71
N ALA A 286 -3.06 0.65 21.77
CA ALA A 286 -2.81 -0.78 21.88
C ALA A 286 -4.10 -1.58 22.04
N ARG A 287 -5.09 -1.05 22.78
CA ARG A 287 -6.43 -1.65 22.92
C ARG A 287 -7.09 -1.83 21.57
N HIS A 288 -7.13 -0.78 20.76
CA HIS A 288 -7.65 -0.85 19.39
C HIS A 288 -7.00 -2.01 18.63
N VAL A 289 -5.65 -2.07 18.60
CA VAL A 289 -4.92 -3.08 17.84
C VAL A 289 -5.21 -4.50 18.34
N VAL A 290 -5.14 -4.74 19.66
CA VAL A 290 -5.39 -6.08 20.23
C VAL A 290 -6.81 -6.54 19.93
N GLU A 291 -7.80 -5.66 20.11
CA GLU A 291 -9.19 -5.97 19.84
C GLU A 291 -9.49 -6.07 18.33
N GLU A 292 -8.81 -5.29 17.48
CA GLU A 292 -8.97 -5.32 16.02
C GLU A 292 -8.41 -6.61 15.43
N ILE A 293 -7.26 -7.08 15.92
CA ILE A 293 -6.72 -8.39 15.54
C ILE A 293 -7.73 -9.50 15.86
N GLU A 294 -8.40 -9.41 17.01
CA GLU A 294 -9.44 -10.38 17.39
C GLU A 294 -10.72 -10.23 16.55
N ARG A 295 -11.15 -8.99 16.24
CA ARG A 295 -12.25 -8.73 15.31
C ARG A 295 -11.97 -9.32 13.92
N SER A 296 -10.75 -9.14 13.39
CA SER A 296 -10.33 -9.74 12.12
C SER A 296 -10.42 -11.27 12.15
N ARG A 297 -9.98 -11.93 13.23
CA ARG A 297 -10.13 -13.39 13.37
C ARG A 297 -11.58 -13.84 13.37
N ARG A 298 -12.43 -13.14 14.13
CA ARG A 298 -13.88 -13.42 14.22
C ARG A 298 -14.61 -13.21 12.90
N ALA A 299 -14.13 -12.31 12.06
CA ALA A 299 -14.76 -11.96 10.79
C ALA A 299 -14.58 -13.03 9.69
N ILE A 300 -13.45 -13.74 9.69
CA ILE A 300 -13.13 -14.78 8.70
C ILE A 300 -14.26 -15.83 8.55
N PRO A 301 -14.68 -16.54 9.62
CA PRO A 301 -15.73 -17.56 9.49
C PRO A 301 -17.09 -16.97 9.13
N LEU A 302 -17.35 -15.68 9.40
CA LEU A 302 -18.61 -15.04 8.99
C LEU A 302 -18.68 -14.87 7.47
N LEU A 303 -17.60 -14.42 6.85
CA LEU A 303 -17.53 -14.30 5.39
C LEU A 303 -17.60 -15.66 4.70
N GLU A 304 -16.87 -16.66 5.20
CA GLU A 304 -16.90 -18.02 4.66
C GLU A 304 -18.30 -18.65 4.73
N GLN A 305 -19.09 -18.30 5.75
CA GLN A 305 -20.46 -18.77 5.94
C GLN A 305 -21.52 -17.87 5.29
N GLY A 306 -21.12 -16.79 4.60
CA GLY A 306 -22.06 -15.82 4.00
C GLY A 306 -22.88 -15.01 5.02
N LYS A 307 -22.43 -14.91 6.28
CA LYS A 307 -23.06 -14.14 7.36
C LYS A 307 -22.73 -12.66 7.28
N ILE A 308 -23.18 -12.03 6.20
CA ILE A 308 -22.79 -10.64 5.85
C ILE A 308 -23.33 -9.60 6.82
N ARG A 309 -24.50 -9.83 7.43
CA ARG A 309 -25.04 -8.88 8.42
C ARG A 309 -24.19 -8.84 9.67
N GLU A 310 -23.77 -10.01 10.16
CA GLU A 310 -22.87 -10.15 11.30
C GLU A 310 -21.47 -9.62 10.98
N PHE A 311 -20.97 -9.85 9.75
CA PHE A 311 -19.72 -9.23 9.29
C PHE A 311 -19.82 -7.69 9.27
N GLY A 312 -20.93 -7.13 8.79
CA GLY A 312 -21.18 -5.69 8.82
C GLY A 312 -21.22 -5.11 10.23
N GLN A 313 -21.68 -5.87 11.23
CA GLN A 313 -21.57 -5.46 12.64
C GLN A 313 -20.11 -5.36 13.09
N ILE A 314 -19.24 -6.28 12.68
CA ILE A 314 -17.80 -6.19 12.95
C ILE A 314 -17.18 -4.96 12.29
N MET A 315 -17.56 -4.62 11.05
CA MET A 315 -17.11 -3.38 10.40
C MET A 315 -17.54 -2.13 11.19
N ASN A 316 -18.75 -2.12 11.75
CA ASN A 316 -19.23 -1.03 12.60
C ASN A 316 -18.43 -0.94 13.91
N GLU A 317 -18.11 -2.07 14.54
CA GLU A 317 -17.24 -2.13 15.73
C GLU A 317 -15.82 -1.61 15.43
N CYS A 318 -15.26 -1.98 14.26
CA CYS A 318 -13.98 -1.47 13.78
C CYS A 318 -13.99 0.05 13.67
N HIS A 319 -15.01 0.63 13.02
CA HIS A 319 -15.13 2.09 12.89
C HIS A 319 -15.20 2.79 14.24
N ALA A 320 -16.02 2.28 15.17
CA ALA A 320 -16.10 2.83 16.53
C ALA A 320 -14.74 2.78 17.24
N SER A 321 -14.01 1.67 17.10
CA SER A 321 -12.66 1.52 17.65
C SER A 321 -11.67 2.51 17.04
N LEU A 322 -11.68 2.72 15.72
CA LEU A 322 -10.85 3.71 15.03
C LEU A 322 -11.15 5.14 15.46
N ARG A 323 -12.43 5.45 15.69
CA ARG A 323 -12.89 6.77 16.14
C ARG A 323 -12.49 7.04 17.59
N ASP A 324 -12.78 6.12 18.50
CA ASP A 324 -12.76 6.38 19.94
C ASP A 324 -11.44 5.93 20.61
N LEU A 325 -10.84 4.84 20.13
CA LEU A 325 -9.61 4.27 20.69
C LEU A 325 -8.38 4.65 19.87
N TYR A 326 -8.44 4.57 18.54
CA TYR A 326 -7.29 4.91 17.70
C TYR A 326 -7.22 6.40 17.34
N GLU A 327 -8.35 7.08 17.42
CA GLU A 327 -8.53 8.51 17.13
C GLU A 327 -7.95 8.90 15.76
N VAL A 328 -8.40 8.19 14.72
CA VAL A 328 -8.02 8.44 13.30
C VAL A 328 -9.22 8.77 12.40
N SER A 329 -10.44 8.74 12.94
CA SER A 329 -11.63 9.20 12.22
C SER A 329 -11.77 10.73 12.25
N ILE A 330 -12.67 11.27 11.43
CA ILE A 330 -13.02 12.70 11.34
C ILE A 330 -14.55 12.87 11.37
N PRO A 331 -15.09 14.05 11.74
CA PRO A 331 -16.54 14.28 11.78
C PRO A 331 -17.25 13.92 10.48
N GLU A 332 -16.67 14.25 9.33
CA GLU A 332 -17.26 13.98 8.02
C GLU A 332 -17.34 12.46 7.73
N LEU A 333 -16.33 11.70 8.16
CA LEU A 333 -16.31 10.25 8.04
C LEU A 333 -17.34 9.62 9.00
N ASN A 334 -17.43 10.13 10.23
CA ASN A 334 -18.41 9.64 11.20
C ASN A 334 -19.85 9.83 10.69
N VAL A 335 -20.18 11.00 10.15
CA VAL A 335 -21.52 11.28 9.56
C VAL A 335 -21.81 10.34 8.39
N MET A 336 -20.83 10.08 7.53
CA MET A 336 -20.99 9.17 6.40
C MET A 336 -21.28 7.73 6.87
N VAL A 337 -20.60 7.27 7.91
CA VAL A 337 -20.83 5.94 8.51
C VAL A 337 -22.21 5.88 9.18
N GLU A 338 -22.60 6.90 9.94
CA GLU A 338 -23.93 6.97 10.58
C GLU A 338 -25.07 6.89 9.56
N ILE A 339 -24.94 7.61 8.42
CA ILE A 339 -25.92 7.55 7.31
C ILE A 339 -25.92 6.17 6.65
N ALA A 340 -24.76 5.54 6.46
CA ALA A 340 -24.68 4.22 5.84
C ALA A 340 -25.25 3.10 6.75
N GLN A 341 -25.28 3.32 8.06
CA GLN A 341 -25.81 2.38 9.06
C GLN A 341 -27.34 2.49 9.27
N SER A 342 -27.96 3.61 8.88
CA SER A 342 -29.38 3.89 9.08
C SER A 342 -30.28 3.18 8.07
#